data_AF-A0A958R6K7-F1
#
_entry.id   AF-A0A958R6K7-F1
#
_cell.length_a   1.000
_cell.length_b   1.000
_cell.length_c   1.000
_cell.angle_alpha   90.00
_cell.angle_beta   90.00
_cell.angle_gamma   90.00
#
_symmetry.space_group_name_H-M   'P 1'
#
loop_
_entity.id
_entity.type
_entity.pdbx_description
1 polymer ?
#
loop_
_entity_poly.entity_id
_entity_poly.type
_entity_poly.pdbx_seq_one_letter_code
_entity_poly.pdbx_strand_id
1 'polypeptide(L)'
;MGLRINTNVSALNAQKNLYMTGLNQNRAMARLASGQRINQASDDAAGLAISENLKGQIRGLRQANRNANDGISLVQIAEGSLNEVSNMLIRLRELGVQAASDTIGDTERKFLDVEYQQLKSEIQRVTEATSYNGYDLLNGTGGVIDIQVGVNNDPFKDRISFNSGAANSTLEALGLVAESVGTKEGAQTSLSTIDDAMISVNAIRANFGAMQNRLQSTSNNLLVYDENISAANSRIRDADVAAESSELTRNNILMQAGVSVLGQANQMNQLALKLLG
;
A
#
# COMPACT_ATOMS: atom_id res chain seq x y z
N MET A 1 64.99 24.51 16.20
CA MET A 1 64.51 23.16 16.56
C MET A 1 65.73 22.29 16.81
N GLY A 2 66.04 21.97 18.06
CA GLY A 2 67.20 21.13 18.38
C GLY A 2 66.98 19.69 17.90
N LEU A 3 68.02 19.09 17.31
CA LEU A 3 68.00 17.69 16.87
C LEU A 3 67.91 16.78 18.10
N ARG A 4 66.80 16.05 18.24
CA ARG A 4 66.58 15.06 19.31
C ARG A 4 66.58 13.66 18.69
N ILE A 5 67.48 12.81 19.16
CA ILE A 5 67.75 11.50 18.54
C ILE A 5 66.76 10.42 19.00
N ASN A 6 66.37 10.44 20.27
CA ASN A 6 65.60 9.35 20.88
C ASN A 6 64.09 9.38 20.58
N THR A 7 63.54 10.57 20.31
CA THR A 7 62.11 10.75 20.02
C THR A 7 61.92 11.65 18.81
N ASN A 8 61.47 11.06 17.70
CA ASN A 8 61.16 11.78 16.47
C ASN A 8 59.72 12.30 16.49
N VAL A 9 59.56 13.53 16.98
CA VAL A 9 58.25 14.19 17.07
C VAL A 9 57.62 14.39 15.67
N SER A 10 58.45 14.63 14.64
CA SER A 10 58.00 14.81 13.26
C SER A 10 57.42 13.52 12.67
N ALA A 11 58.08 12.38 12.88
CA ALA A 11 57.60 11.08 12.43
C ALA A 11 56.32 10.65 13.18
N LEU A 12 56.24 10.89 14.49
CA LEU A 12 55.03 10.59 15.28
C LEU A 12 53.81 11.41 14.81
N ASN A 13 54.02 12.69 14.49
CA ASN A 13 52.96 13.53 13.95
C ASN A 13 52.53 13.06 12.54
N ALA A 14 53.50 12.74 11.66
CA ALA A 14 53.21 12.18 10.34
C ALA A 14 52.43 10.84 10.43
N GLN A 15 52.81 9.95 11.34
CA GLN A 15 52.13 8.68 11.59
C GLN A 15 50.69 8.89 12.10
N LYS A 16 50.48 9.83 13.04
CA LYS A 16 49.14 10.17 13.53
C LYS A 16 48.23 10.66 12.41
N ASN A 17 48.73 11.57 11.56
CA ASN A 17 47.95 12.08 10.43
C ASN A 17 47.66 10.99 9.40
N LEU A 18 48.64 10.13 9.08
CA LEU A 18 48.46 8.98 8.20
C LEU A 18 47.36 8.03 8.69
N TYR A 19 47.35 7.73 9.99
CA TYR A 19 46.30 6.90 10.59
C TYR A 19 44.91 7.53 10.44
N MET A 20 44.78 8.82 10.73
CA MET A 20 43.50 9.54 10.57
C MET A 20 43.04 9.58 9.11
N THR A 21 43.94 9.81 8.16
CA THR A 21 43.65 9.76 6.72
C THR A 21 43.19 8.38 6.28
N GLY A 22 43.81 7.31 6.79
CA GLY A 22 43.39 5.93 6.51
C GLY A 22 42.00 5.61 7.01
N LEU A 23 41.63 6.09 8.21
CA LEU A 23 40.25 5.96 8.72
C LEU A 23 39.24 6.68 7.82
N ASN A 24 39.55 7.91 7.39
CA ASN A 24 38.66 8.69 6.52
C ASN A 24 38.52 8.06 5.12
N GLN A 25 39.61 7.54 4.55
CA GLN A 25 39.60 6.79 3.30
C GLN A 25 38.66 5.58 3.38
N ASN A 26 38.77 4.78 4.46
CA ASN A 26 37.92 3.62 4.68
C ASN A 26 36.44 4.00 4.84
N ARG A 27 36.12 5.13 5.52
CA ARG A 27 34.74 5.63 5.62
C ARG A 27 34.18 6.05 4.28
N ALA A 28 34.91 6.84 3.49
CA ALA A 28 34.45 7.27 2.17
C ALA A 28 34.22 6.07 1.24
N MET A 29 35.11 5.07 1.31
CA MET A 29 34.96 3.81 0.58
C MET A 29 33.72 3.03 1.01
N ALA A 30 33.45 2.94 2.32
CA ALA A 30 32.24 2.26 2.83
C ALA A 30 30.95 2.97 2.40
N ARG A 31 30.94 4.32 2.41
CA ARG A 31 29.79 5.12 1.95
C ARG A 31 29.55 5.00 0.45
N LEU A 32 30.61 5.00 -0.36
CA LEU A 32 30.50 4.77 -1.81
C LEU A 32 30.03 3.35 -2.12
N ALA A 33 30.53 2.34 -1.41
CA ALA A 33 30.16 0.95 -1.63
C ALA A 33 28.70 0.66 -1.23
N SER A 34 28.22 1.26 -0.14
CA SER A 34 26.84 1.12 0.33
C SER A 34 25.84 2.05 -0.37
N GLY A 35 26.33 3.15 -0.97
CA GLY A 35 25.50 4.25 -1.46
C GLY A 35 24.85 5.08 -0.33
N GLN A 36 25.19 4.81 0.94
CA GLN A 36 24.58 5.46 2.10
C GLN A 36 25.62 6.26 2.88
N ARG A 37 25.24 7.49 3.25
CA ARG A 37 26.01 8.40 4.11
C ARG A 37 26.06 7.89 5.55
N ILE A 38 24.99 7.26 6.02
CA ILE A 38 24.82 6.76 7.40
C ILE A 38 24.71 5.23 7.35
N ASN A 39 25.80 4.52 7.68
CA ASN A 39 25.84 3.05 7.65
C ASN A 39 25.72 2.42 9.04
N GLN A 40 26.19 3.13 10.06
CA GLN A 40 26.24 2.66 11.44
C GLN A 40 25.85 3.80 12.39
N ALA A 41 25.41 3.45 13.60
CA ALA A 41 24.95 4.43 14.59
C ALA A 41 26.03 5.46 14.99
N SER A 42 27.31 5.12 14.84
CA SER A 42 28.42 6.04 15.12
C SER A 42 28.61 7.13 14.06
N ASP A 43 28.02 6.99 12.87
CA ASP A 43 28.13 8.01 11.82
C ASP A 43 27.17 9.17 12.10
N ASP A 44 25.93 8.86 12.49
CA ASP A 44 24.90 9.81 12.96
C ASP A 44 23.77 9.04 13.65
N ALA A 45 23.76 9.03 14.98
CA ALA A 45 22.77 8.29 15.76
C ALA A 45 21.34 8.83 15.57
N ALA A 46 21.18 10.15 15.49
CA ALA A 46 19.87 10.78 15.33
C ALA A 46 19.36 10.59 13.90
N GLY A 47 20.21 10.80 12.89
CA GLY A 47 19.89 10.59 11.49
C GLY A 47 19.51 9.13 11.20
N LEU A 48 20.24 8.17 11.78
CA LEU A 48 19.92 6.75 11.65
C LEU A 48 18.53 6.44 12.23
N ALA A 49 18.23 6.90 13.45
CA ALA A 49 16.95 6.64 14.10
C ALA A 49 15.77 7.23 13.31
N ILE A 50 15.90 8.45 12.79
CA ILE A 50 14.88 9.06 11.93
C ILE A 50 14.72 8.25 10.64
N SER A 51 15.82 7.87 9.99
CA SER A 51 15.78 7.11 8.73
C SER A 51 15.11 5.74 8.88
N GLU A 52 15.31 5.05 10.01
CA GLU A 52 14.68 3.75 10.28
C GLU A 52 13.18 3.90 10.56
N ASN A 53 12.77 4.97 11.26
CA ASN A 53 11.35 5.29 11.42
C ASN A 53 10.67 5.58 10.07
N LEU A 54 11.30 6.42 9.22
CA LEU A 54 10.78 6.71 7.88
C LEU A 54 10.72 5.44 7.00
N LYS A 55 11.73 4.56 7.10
CA LYS A 55 11.73 3.26 6.41
C LYS A 55 10.61 2.34 6.90
N GLY A 56 10.27 2.39 8.19
CA GLY A 56 9.10 1.74 8.75
C GLY A 56 7.81 2.27 8.10
N GLN A 57 7.66 3.59 8.04
CA GLN A 57 6.51 4.24 7.42
C GLN A 57 6.38 3.90 5.93
N ILE A 58 7.45 3.98 5.14
CA ILE A 58 7.48 3.60 3.71
C ILE A 58 6.95 2.18 3.50
N ARG A 59 7.46 1.21 4.28
CA ARG A 59 7.01 -0.18 4.19
C ARG A 59 5.53 -0.33 4.55
N GLY A 60 5.09 0.38 5.59
CA GLY A 60 3.69 0.40 5.99
C GLY A 60 2.77 1.04 4.93
N LEU A 61 3.16 2.18 4.34
CA LEU A 61 2.41 2.85 3.28
C LEU A 61 2.25 1.98 2.04
N ARG A 62 3.32 1.29 1.63
CA ARG A 62 3.25 0.33 0.52
C ARG A 62 2.33 -0.85 0.81
N GLN A 63 2.27 -1.34 2.05
CA GLN A 63 1.31 -2.36 2.44
C GLN A 63 -0.12 -1.81 2.47
N ALA A 64 -0.32 -0.61 3.01
CA ALA A 64 -1.62 0.06 3.01
C ALA A 64 -2.15 0.30 1.59
N ASN A 65 -1.28 0.64 0.64
CA ASN A 65 -1.67 0.76 -0.76
C ASN A 65 -2.12 -0.59 -1.35
N ARG A 66 -1.37 -1.69 -1.08
CA ARG A 66 -1.81 -3.04 -1.47
C ARG A 66 -3.18 -3.38 -0.89
N ASN A 67 -3.39 -3.15 0.40
CA ASN A 67 -4.67 -3.38 1.06
C ASN A 67 -5.80 -2.53 0.42
N ALA A 68 -5.51 -1.29 0.03
CA ALA A 68 -6.49 -0.44 -0.67
C ALA A 68 -6.87 -1.03 -2.04
N ASN A 69 -5.91 -1.60 -2.77
CA ASN A 69 -6.19 -2.28 -4.05
C ASN A 69 -6.98 -3.58 -3.84
N ASP A 70 -6.67 -4.35 -2.79
CA ASP A 70 -7.45 -5.54 -2.41
C ASP A 70 -8.90 -5.14 -2.08
N GLY A 71 -9.08 -4.02 -1.38
CA GLY A 71 -10.38 -3.40 -1.13
C GLY A 71 -11.12 -3.02 -2.41
N ILE A 72 -10.43 -2.43 -3.40
CA ILE A 72 -11.02 -2.13 -4.71
C ILE A 72 -11.49 -3.42 -5.39
N SER A 73 -10.68 -4.48 -5.36
CA SER A 73 -11.05 -5.78 -5.93
C SER A 73 -12.28 -6.40 -5.24
N LEU A 74 -12.35 -6.33 -3.91
CA LEU A 74 -13.52 -6.78 -3.14
C LEU A 74 -14.80 -6.06 -3.61
N VAL A 75 -14.74 -4.73 -3.73
CA VAL A 75 -15.88 -3.91 -4.15
C VAL A 75 -16.29 -4.22 -5.59
N GLN A 76 -15.33 -4.41 -6.49
CA GLN A 76 -15.61 -4.77 -7.88
C GLN A 76 -16.31 -6.12 -8.03
N ILE A 77 -15.92 -7.12 -7.22
CA ILE A 77 -16.58 -8.42 -7.20
C ILE A 77 -18.03 -8.26 -6.73
N ALA A 78 -18.25 -7.51 -5.65
CA ALA A 78 -19.59 -7.26 -5.13
C ALA A 78 -20.46 -6.49 -6.15
N GLU A 79 -19.91 -5.44 -6.78
CA GLU A 79 -20.61 -4.65 -7.80
C GLU A 79 -20.96 -5.48 -9.05
N GLY A 80 -20.04 -6.34 -9.49
CA GLY A 80 -20.27 -7.25 -10.62
C GLY A 80 -21.46 -8.18 -10.37
N SER A 81 -21.51 -8.80 -9.20
CA SER A 81 -22.67 -9.62 -8.80
C SER A 81 -23.96 -8.83 -8.69
N LEU A 82 -23.92 -7.59 -8.18
CA LEU A 82 -25.11 -6.73 -8.12
C LEU A 82 -25.60 -6.27 -9.49
N ASN A 83 -24.72 -6.21 -10.50
CA ASN A 83 -25.13 -5.96 -11.87
C ASN A 83 -25.98 -7.12 -12.42
N GLU A 84 -25.56 -8.37 -12.18
CA GLU A 84 -26.35 -9.54 -12.54
C GLU A 84 -27.70 -9.58 -11.80
N VAL A 85 -27.71 -9.27 -10.50
CA VAL A 85 -28.97 -9.13 -9.74
C VAL A 85 -29.86 -8.04 -10.33
N SER A 86 -29.31 -6.90 -10.71
CA SER A 86 -30.06 -5.82 -11.36
C SER A 86 -30.68 -6.26 -12.70
N ASN A 87 -29.96 -7.02 -13.52
CA ASN A 87 -30.47 -7.53 -14.79
C ASN A 87 -31.60 -8.55 -14.56
N MET A 88 -31.46 -9.42 -13.57
CA MET A 88 -32.52 -10.36 -13.18
C MET A 88 -33.76 -9.64 -12.64
N LEU A 89 -33.61 -8.58 -11.83
CA LEU A 89 -34.74 -7.77 -11.35
C LEU A 89 -35.50 -7.08 -12.49
N ILE A 90 -34.77 -6.55 -13.50
CA ILE A 90 -35.40 -5.99 -14.71
C ILE A 90 -36.19 -7.06 -15.45
N ARG A 91 -35.66 -8.28 -15.56
CA ARG A 91 -36.37 -9.41 -16.17
C ARG A 91 -37.59 -9.85 -15.37
N LEU A 92 -37.49 -9.92 -14.03
CA LEU A 92 -38.63 -10.19 -13.14
C LEU A 92 -39.74 -9.14 -13.34
N ARG A 93 -39.37 -7.88 -13.49
CA ARG A 93 -40.30 -6.78 -13.78
C ARG A 93 -41.00 -6.96 -15.12
N GLU A 94 -40.27 -7.34 -16.18
CA GLU A 94 -40.85 -7.63 -17.50
C GLU A 94 -41.89 -8.75 -17.43
N LEU A 95 -41.56 -9.86 -16.77
CA LEU A 95 -42.47 -10.98 -16.56
C LEU A 95 -43.70 -10.57 -15.73
N GLY A 96 -43.51 -9.74 -14.70
CA GLY A 96 -44.59 -9.19 -13.89
C GLY A 96 -45.55 -8.32 -14.72
N VAL A 97 -45.03 -7.44 -15.57
CA VAL A 97 -45.86 -6.60 -16.47
C VAL A 97 -46.62 -7.47 -17.46
N GLN A 98 -45.98 -8.48 -18.03
CA GLN A 98 -46.62 -9.42 -18.95
C GLN A 98 -47.75 -10.20 -18.27
N ALA A 99 -47.52 -10.75 -17.07
CA ALA A 99 -48.48 -11.52 -16.31
C ALA A 99 -49.66 -10.68 -15.76
N ALA A 100 -49.44 -9.38 -15.52
CA ALA A 100 -50.47 -8.44 -15.07
C ALA A 100 -51.51 -8.08 -16.14
N SER A 101 -51.26 -8.39 -17.42
CA SER A 101 -52.21 -8.14 -18.51
C SER A 101 -53.39 -9.11 -18.52
N ASP A 102 -54.57 -8.61 -18.84
CA ASP A 102 -55.78 -9.43 -19.04
C ASP A 102 -55.76 -10.26 -20.33
N THR A 103 -54.85 -9.94 -21.25
CA THR A 103 -54.68 -10.68 -22.51
C THR A 103 -53.95 -12.02 -22.33
N ILE A 104 -53.40 -12.28 -21.14
CA ILE A 104 -52.70 -13.52 -20.80
C ILE A 104 -53.64 -14.41 -19.97
N GLY A 105 -53.80 -15.66 -20.40
CA GLY A 105 -54.59 -16.66 -19.69
C GLY A 105 -53.89 -17.22 -18.46
N ASP A 106 -54.63 -17.95 -17.63
CA ASP A 106 -54.10 -18.50 -16.37
C ASP A 106 -53.07 -19.61 -16.57
N THR A 107 -53.14 -20.32 -17.70
CA THR A 107 -52.14 -21.34 -18.07
C THR A 107 -50.82 -20.68 -18.46
N GLU A 108 -50.88 -19.62 -19.27
CA GLU A 108 -49.71 -18.86 -19.70
C GLU A 108 -49.05 -18.13 -18.52
N ARG A 109 -49.84 -17.57 -17.59
CA ARG A 109 -49.33 -17.01 -16.33
C ARG A 109 -48.53 -18.03 -15.51
N LYS A 110 -48.97 -19.28 -15.44
CA LYS A 110 -48.21 -20.35 -14.76
C LYS A 110 -46.88 -20.64 -15.44
N PHE A 111 -46.79 -20.57 -16.76
CA PHE A 111 -45.51 -20.72 -17.46
C PHE A 111 -44.56 -19.56 -17.19
N LEU A 112 -45.07 -18.33 -17.13
CA LEU A 112 -44.27 -17.16 -16.73
C LEU A 112 -43.79 -17.26 -15.28
N ASP A 113 -44.62 -17.78 -14.38
CA ASP A 113 -44.25 -17.98 -12.98
C ASP A 113 -43.11 -18.99 -12.81
N VAL A 114 -42.99 -20.01 -13.67
CA VAL A 114 -41.84 -20.93 -13.66
C VAL A 114 -40.52 -20.18 -13.90
N GLU A 115 -40.47 -19.31 -14.91
CA GLU A 115 -39.29 -18.48 -15.18
C GLU A 115 -39.03 -17.49 -14.02
N TYR A 116 -40.09 -16.88 -13.50
CA TYR A 116 -40.04 -15.94 -12.37
C TYR A 116 -39.42 -16.58 -11.11
N GLN A 117 -39.86 -17.78 -10.72
CA GLN A 117 -39.32 -18.48 -9.56
C GLN A 117 -37.87 -18.95 -9.78
N GLN A 118 -37.49 -19.32 -11.01
CA GLN A 118 -36.11 -19.65 -11.35
C GLN A 118 -35.18 -18.44 -11.20
N LEU A 119 -35.60 -17.28 -11.71
CA LEU A 119 -34.84 -16.04 -11.57
C LEU A 119 -34.71 -15.61 -10.10
N LYS A 120 -35.77 -15.75 -9.28
CA LYS A 120 -35.68 -15.53 -7.84
C LYS A 120 -34.63 -16.45 -7.19
N SER A 121 -34.68 -17.74 -7.51
CA SER A 121 -33.71 -18.71 -6.99
C SER A 121 -32.28 -18.38 -7.41
N GLU A 122 -32.11 -17.87 -8.63
CA GLU A 122 -30.80 -17.44 -9.14
C GLU A 122 -30.29 -16.17 -8.46
N ILE A 123 -31.16 -15.18 -8.18
CA ILE A 123 -30.80 -14.01 -7.35
C ILE A 123 -30.29 -14.46 -5.98
N GLN A 124 -30.99 -15.38 -5.32
CA GLN A 124 -30.56 -15.93 -4.03
C GLN A 124 -29.22 -16.65 -4.16
N ARG A 125 -29.04 -17.47 -5.19
CA ARG A 125 -27.78 -18.19 -5.43
C ARG A 125 -26.62 -17.23 -5.68
N VAL A 126 -26.79 -16.19 -6.49
CA VAL A 126 -25.74 -15.20 -6.78
C VAL A 126 -25.35 -14.42 -5.52
N THR A 127 -26.33 -14.01 -4.72
CA THR A 127 -26.09 -13.24 -3.49
C THR A 127 -25.42 -14.07 -2.40
N GLU A 128 -25.78 -15.36 -2.28
CA GLU A 128 -25.12 -16.31 -1.36
C GLU A 128 -23.73 -16.78 -1.85
N ALA A 129 -23.54 -16.93 -3.16
CA ALA A 129 -22.26 -17.39 -3.72
C ALA A 129 -21.20 -16.28 -3.81
N THR A 130 -21.60 -15.01 -3.69
CA THR A 130 -20.67 -13.88 -3.79
C THR A 130 -19.86 -13.74 -2.51
N SER A 131 -18.64 -14.27 -2.53
CA SER A 131 -17.68 -14.18 -1.44
C SER A 131 -16.31 -13.70 -1.93
N TYR A 132 -15.56 -13.08 -1.03
CA TYR A 132 -14.17 -12.72 -1.24
C TYR A 132 -13.32 -13.21 -0.08
N ASN A 133 -12.33 -14.06 -0.38
CA ASN A 133 -11.42 -14.62 0.62
C ASN A 133 -12.14 -15.25 1.83
N GLY A 134 -13.28 -15.90 1.59
CA GLY A 134 -14.09 -16.55 2.63
C GLY A 134 -15.08 -15.63 3.38
N TYR A 135 -15.14 -14.35 3.05
CA TYR A 135 -16.15 -13.42 3.55
C TYR A 135 -17.27 -13.26 2.53
N ASP A 136 -18.50 -13.47 2.97
CA ASP A 136 -19.67 -13.21 2.13
C ASP A 136 -19.91 -11.71 1.99
N LEU A 137 -20.25 -11.24 0.79
CA LEU A 137 -20.35 -9.80 0.53
C LEU A 137 -21.78 -9.30 0.52
N LEU A 138 -22.72 -10.08 -0.01
CA LEU A 138 -24.07 -9.63 -0.37
C LEU A 138 -25.21 -10.27 0.43
N ASN A 139 -24.92 -11.23 1.30
CA ASN A 139 -25.93 -11.94 2.09
C ASN A 139 -26.14 -11.36 3.51
N GLY A 140 -25.36 -10.34 3.89
CA GLY A 140 -25.43 -9.69 5.19
C GLY A 140 -24.72 -10.42 6.35
N THR A 141 -24.16 -11.62 6.13
CA THR A 141 -23.48 -12.40 7.19
C THR A 141 -21.98 -12.09 7.29
N GLY A 142 -21.39 -11.45 6.28
CA GLY A 142 -19.96 -11.14 6.23
C GLY A 142 -19.48 -10.08 7.22
N GLY A 143 -20.39 -9.43 7.95
CA GLY A 143 -20.06 -8.44 8.96
C GLY A 143 -19.44 -7.16 8.39
N VAL A 144 -18.63 -6.50 9.22
CA VAL A 144 -17.89 -5.29 8.83
C VAL A 144 -16.45 -5.65 8.51
N ILE A 145 -16.04 -5.38 7.27
CA ILE A 145 -14.69 -5.60 6.77
C ILE A 145 -13.96 -4.25 6.78
N ASP A 146 -13.04 -4.08 7.73
CA ASP A 146 -12.19 -2.89 7.83
C ASP A 146 -10.96 -3.04 6.93
N ILE A 147 -10.85 -2.20 5.90
CA ILE A 147 -9.68 -2.14 5.02
C ILE A 147 -8.69 -1.14 5.62
N GLN A 148 -7.54 -1.63 6.06
CA GLN A 148 -6.46 -0.80 6.60
C GLN A 148 -5.72 -0.08 5.46
N VAL A 149 -5.98 1.22 5.32
CA VAL A 149 -5.41 2.13 4.31
C VAL A 149 -4.43 3.15 4.89
N GLY A 150 -4.03 2.98 6.15
CA GLY A 150 -3.03 3.82 6.79
C GLY A 150 -2.04 3.04 7.65
N VAL A 151 -1.08 3.75 8.22
CA VAL A 151 0.03 3.18 9.00
C VAL A 151 -0.22 3.17 10.51
N ASN A 152 -1.18 3.98 10.97
CA ASN A 152 -1.50 4.09 12.39
C ASN A 152 -2.80 3.32 12.71
N ASN A 153 -3.28 3.48 13.93
CA ASN A 153 -4.47 2.81 14.44
C ASN A 153 -5.60 3.80 14.74
N ASP A 154 -5.91 4.69 13.80
CA ASP A 154 -7.03 5.63 13.88
C ASP A 154 -8.19 5.12 13.01
N PRO A 155 -9.38 4.83 13.60
CA PRO A 155 -10.52 4.30 12.86
C PRO A 155 -11.01 5.18 11.71
N PHE A 156 -10.81 6.50 11.80
CA PHE A 156 -11.27 7.43 10.77
C PHE A 156 -10.21 7.66 9.68
N LYS A 157 -8.93 7.73 10.07
CA LYS A 157 -7.84 8.08 9.14
C LYS A 157 -7.25 6.86 8.43
N ASP A 158 -7.19 5.72 9.12
CA ASP A 158 -6.44 4.56 8.66
C ASP A 158 -7.33 3.41 8.18
N ARG A 159 -8.66 3.53 8.28
CA ARG A 159 -9.60 2.46 7.91
C ARG A 159 -10.73 2.95 7.01
N ILE A 160 -11.05 2.14 6.01
CA ILE A 160 -12.27 2.26 5.21
C ILE A 160 -13.07 0.99 5.44
N SER A 161 -14.28 1.12 6.00
CA SER A 161 -15.13 -0.01 6.35
C SER A 161 -16.13 -0.34 5.24
N PHE A 162 -16.18 -1.62 4.88
CA PHE A 162 -17.24 -2.22 4.08
C PHE A 162 -18.21 -2.93 5.02
N ASN A 163 -19.49 -2.57 4.98
CA ASN A 163 -20.52 -3.21 5.81
C ASN A 163 -21.39 -4.13 4.95
N SER A 164 -21.19 -5.44 5.08
CA SER A 164 -21.99 -6.44 4.36
C SER A 164 -23.47 -6.42 4.79
N GLY A 165 -23.76 -6.09 6.05
CA GLY A 165 -25.15 -5.98 6.54
C GLY A 165 -25.96 -4.89 5.86
N ALA A 166 -25.32 -3.78 5.49
CA ALA A 166 -25.94 -2.70 4.71
C ALA A 166 -26.04 -3.02 3.21
N ALA A 167 -25.36 -4.08 2.76
CA ALA A 167 -25.35 -4.54 1.37
C ALA A 167 -26.19 -5.82 1.15
N ASN A 168 -27.01 -6.20 2.14
CA ASN A 168 -27.83 -7.40 2.04
C ASN A 168 -28.82 -7.29 0.87
N SER A 169 -28.63 -8.14 -0.13
CA SER A 169 -29.42 -8.19 -1.37
C SER A 169 -30.13 -9.54 -1.54
N THR A 170 -30.26 -10.33 -0.46
CA THR A 170 -31.02 -11.59 -0.47
C THR A 170 -32.49 -11.36 -0.78
N LEU A 171 -33.20 -12.41 -1.21
CA LEU A 171 -34.64 -12.36 -1.45
C LEU A 171 -35.44 -11.82 -0.25
N GLU A 172 -35.01 -12.15 0.97
CA GLU A 172 -35.64 -11.69 2.20
C GLU A 172 -35.45 -10.19 2.41
N ALA A 173 -34.23 -9.69 2.25
CA ALA A 173 -33.94 -8.26 2.36
C ALA A 173 -34.60 -7.42 1.26
N LEU A 174 -34.80 -8.00 0.08
CA LEU A 174 -35.49 -7.36 -1.05
C LEU A 174 -37.03 -7.53 -1.01
N GLY A 175 -37.58 -8.27 -0.04
CA GLY A 175 -39.02 -8.47 0.09
C GLY A 175 -39.65 -9.37 -0.99
N LEU A 176 -38.84 -10.13 -1.74
CA LEU A 176 -39.28 -10.92 -2.91
C LEU A 176 -39.65 -12.37 -2.56
N VAL A 177 -39.69 -12.77 -1.29
CA VAL A 177 -39.85 -14.17 -0.87
C VAL A 177 -41.19 -14.76 -1.31
N ALA A 178 -42.31 -14.10 -0.99
CA ALA A 178 -43.67 -14.62 -1.21
C ALA A 178 -44.27 -14.25 -2.57
N GLU A 179 -43.61 -13.39 -3.35
CA GLU A 179 -44.16 -12.87 -4.61
C GLU A 179 -44.22 -13.94 -5.70
N SER A 180 -45.34 -13.98 -6.41
CA SER A 180 -45.60 -14.88 -7.55
C SER A 180 -46.47 -14.17 -8.58
N VAL A 181 -46.21 -14.47 -9.85
CA VAL A 181 -46.96 -13.94 -11.00
C VAL A 181 -48.00 -14.93 -11.52
N GLY A 182 -48.27 -16.01 -10.77
CA GLY A 182 -49.24 -17.04 -11.14
C GLY A 182 -50.70 -16.57 -11.15
N THR A 183 -50.98 -15.41 -10.54
CA THR A 183 -52.28 -14.73 -10.61
C THR A 183 -52.08 -13.29 -11.05
N LYS A 184 -53.13 -12.68 -11.64
CA LYS A 184 -53.10 -11.27 -12.05
C LYS A 184 -52.84 -10.34 -10.86
N GLU A 185 -53.50 -10.58 -9.73
CA GLU A 185 -53.36 -9.77 -8.52
C GLU A 185 -51.95 -9.91 -7.91
N GLY A 186 -51.39 -11.12 -7.90
CA GLY A 186 -49.99 -11.37 -7.52
C GLY A 186 -49.00 -10.66 -8.45
N ALA A 187 -49.24 -10.69 -9.77
CA ALA A 187 -48.39 -9.98 -10.71
C ALA A 187 -48.41 -8.45 -10.49
N GLN A 188 -49.58 -7.86 -10.20
CA GLN A 188 -49.70 -6.43 -9.93
C GLN A 188 -49.02 -6.00 -8.63
N THR A 189 -49.14 -6.79 -7.57
CA THR A 189 -48.48 -6.53 -6.28
C THR A 189 -46.96 -6.70 -6.38
N SER A 190 -46.50 -7.71 -7.13
CA SER A 190 -45.07 -7.96 -7.36
C SER A 190 -44.35 -6.82 -8.09
N LEU A 191 -45.04 -6.00 -8.89
CA LEU A 191 -44.41 -4.89 -9.61
C LEU A 191 -43.89 -3.81 -8.65
N SER A 192 -44.67 -3.47 -7.62
CA SER A 192 -44.26 -2.48 -6.62
C SER A 192 -43.06 -2.98 -5.81
N THR A 193 -43.07 -4.26 -5.42
CA THR A 193 -41.98 -4.85 -4.64
C THR A 193 -40.70 -5.00 -5.45
N ILE A 194 -40.79 -5.31 -6.75
CA ILE A 194 -39.63 -5.33 -7.66
C ILE A 194 -39.08 -3.91 -7.86
N ASP A 195 -39.92 -2.90 -8.04
CA ASP A 195 -39.46 -1.51 -8.18
C ASP A 195 -38.72 -1.04 -6.89
N ASP A 196 -39.23 -1.38 -5.71
CA ASP A 196 -38.55 -1.10 -4.42
C ASP A 196 -37.23 -1.86 -4.29
N ALA A 197 -37.19 -3.14 -4.70
CA ALA A 197 -35.98 -3.95 -4.72
C ALA A 197 -34.92 -3.37 -5.67
N MET A 198 -35.32 -2.89 -6.85
CA MET A 198 -34.43 -2.21 -7.80
C MET A 198 -33.85 -0.92 -7.20
N ILE A 199 -34.66 -0.12 -6.50
CA ILE A 199 -34.17 1.09 -5.81
C ILE A 199 -33.14 0.72 -4.73
N SER A 200 -33.42 -0.31 -3.93
CA SER A 200 -32.49 -0.80 -2.90
C SER A 200 -31.16 -1.26 -3.49
N VAL A 201 -31.17 -2.11 -4.52
CA VAL A 201 -29.95 -2.57 -5.21
C VAL A 201 -29.17 -1.40 -5.81
N ASN A 202 -29.85 -0.44 -6.44
CA ASN A 202 -29.19 0.75 -6.98
C ASN A 202 -28.58 1.64 -5.89
N ALA A 203 -29.20 1.75 -4.72
CA ALA A 203 -28.64 2.47 -3.58
C ALA A 203 -27.36 1.78 -3.05
N ILE A 204 -27.35 0.46 -2.96
CA ILE A 204 -26.16 -0.32 -2.58
C ILE A 204 -25.03 -0.12 -3.60
N ARG A 205 -25.34 -0.21 -4.90
CA ARG A 205 -24.36 0.04 -5.97
C ARG A 205 -23.79 1.46 -5.94
N ALA A 206 -24.62 2.46 -5.67
CA ALA A 206 -24.16 3.83 -5.51
C ALA A 206 -23.16 3.98 -4.34
N ASN A 207 -23.42 3.31 -3.21
CA ASN A 207 -22.49 3.29 -2.07
C ASN A 207 -21.17 2.60 -2.43
N PHE A 208 -21.21 1.49 -3.18
CA PHE A 208 -20.01 0.79 -3.63
C PHE A 208 -19.17 1.63 -4.59
N GLY A 209 -19.79 2.31 -5.55
CA GLY A 209 -19.09 3.24 -6.44
C GLY A 209 -18.45 4.41 -5.67
N ALA A 210 -19.15 4.96 -4.67
CA ALA A 210 -18.58 5.99 -3.80
C ALA A 210 -17.36 5.47 -3.01
N MET A 211 -17.44 4.24 -2.49
CA MET A 211 -16.33 3.64 -1.75
C MET A 211 -15.15 3.29 -2.67
N GLN A 212 -15.39 2.81 -3.88
CA GLN A 212 -14.34 2.58 -4.88
C GLN A 212 -13.59 3.89 -5.19
N ASN A 213 -14.32 4.98 -5.42
CA ASN A 213 -13.71 6.31 -5.64
C ASN A 213 -12.88 6.76 -4.44
N ARG A 214 -13.38 6.54 -3.21
CA ARG A 214 -12.63 6.84 -1.97
C ARG A 214 -11.34 6.01 -1.88
N LEU A 215 -11.39 4.70 -2.17
CA LEU A 215 -10.22 3.82 -2.15
C LEU A 215 -9.19 4.22 -3.22
N GLN A 216 -9.63 4.57 -4.44
CA GLN A 216 -8.76 5.07 -5.51
C GLN A 216 -8.09 6.39 -5.11
N SER A 217 -8.84 7.35 -4.58
CA SER A 217 -8.30 8.61 -4.09
C SER A 217 -7.28 8.38 -2.96
N THR A 218 -7.58 7.47 -2.03
CA THR A 218 -6.69 7.10 -0.93
C THR A 218 -5.41 6.44 -1.46
N SER A 219 -5.51 5.51 -2.41
CA SER A 219 -4.34 4.86 -3.04
C SER A 219 -3.41 5.88 -3.68
N ASN A 220 -3.96 6.84 -4.44
CA ASN A 220 -3.18 7.92 -5.05
C ASN A 220 -2.52 8.80 -3.98
N ASN A 221 -3.22 9.12 -2.89
CA ASN A 221 -2.63 9.89 -1.79
C ASN A 221 -1.48 9.13 -1.11
N LEU A 222 -1.64 7.82 -0.89
CA LEU A 222 -0.59 6.97 -0.31
C LEU A 222 0.66 6.90 -1.19
N LEU A 223 0.51 6.87 -2.52
CA LEU A 223 1.65 6.92 -3.44
C LEU A 223 2.43 8.23 -3.33
N VAL A 224 1.72 9.36 -3.30
CA VAL A 224 2.32 10.68 -3.11
C VAL A 224 3.02 10.76 -1.75
N TYR A 225 2.44 10.16 -0.72
CA TYR A 225 3.05 10.15 0.61
C TYR A 225 4.28 9.24 0.68
N ASP A 226 4.26 8.05 0.05
CA ASP A 226 5.41 7.15 -0.07
C ASP A 226 6.58 7.82 -0.80
N GLU A 227 6.30 8.55 -1.89
CA GLU A 227 7.30 9.29 -2.65
C GLU A 227 7.96 10.39 -1.80
N ASN A 228 7.15 11.21 -1.13
CA ASN A 228 7.65 12.31 -0.31
C ASN A 228 8.49 11.82 0.88
N ILE A 229 8.05 10.76 1.56
CA ILE A 229 8.80 10.17 2.68
C ILE A 229 10.06 9.45 2.18
N SER A 230 10.00 8.78 1.02
CA SER A 230 11.18 8.18 0.38
C SER A 230 12.22 9.24 0.01
N ALA A 231 11.80 10.37 -0.57
CA ALA A 231 12.68 11.49 -0.87
C ALA A 231 13.28 12.11 0.39
N ALA A 232 12.51 12.23 1.47
CA ALA A 232 13.01 12.70 2.76
C ALA A 232 14.05 11.72 3.36
N ASN A 233 13.80 10.42 3.29
CA ASN A 233 14.72 9.38 3.76
C ASN A 233 16.02 9.38 2.95
N SER A 234 15.92 9.51 1.62
CA SER A 234 17.08 9.62 0.71
C SER A 234 17.98 10.80 1.08
N ARG A 235 17.42 11.99 1.32
CA ARG A 235 18.21 13.17 1.78
C ARG A 235 18.95 12.95 3.10
N ILE A 236 18.43 12.11 3.98
CA ILE A 236 19.05 11.81 5.29
C ILE A 236 20.14 10.74 5.13
N ARG A 237 19.83 9.67 4.39
CA ARG A 237 20.60 8.43 4.43
C ARG A 237 21.49 8.20 3.21
N ASP A 238 21.13 8.70 2.04
CA ASP A 238 21.89 8.44 0.81
C ASP A 238 23.14 9.32 0.74
N ALA A 239 24.20 8.77 0.15
CA ALA A 239 25.45 9.48 -0.05
C ALA A 239 25.48 10.23 -1.38
N ASP A 240 26.03 11.44 -1.37
CA ASP A 240 26.41 12.14 -2.61
C ASP A 240 27.71 11.52 -3.15
N VAL A 241 27.57 10.75 -4.23
CA VAL A 241 28.68 10.04 -4.88
C VAL A 241 29.78 10.98 -5.34
N ALA A 242 29.44 12.19 -5.82
CA ALA A 242 30.44 13.14 -6.31
C ALA A 242 31.28 13.71 -5.16
N ALA A 243 30.63 14.03 -4.04
CA ALA A 243 31.31 14.50 -2.84
C ALA A 243 32.20 13.41 -2.23
N GLU A 244 31.67 12.19 -2.05
CA GLU A 244 32.41 11.08 -1.45
C GLU A 244 33.55 10.58 -2.36
N SER A 245 33.40 10.63 -3.70
CA SER A 245 34.49 10.31 -4.64
C SER A 245 35.62 11.34 -4.59
N SER A 246 35.28 12.61 -4.41
CA SER A 246 36.24 13.70 -4.25
C SER A 246 37.00 13.58 -2.93
N GLU A 247 36.31 13.26 -1.83
CA GLU A 247 36.93 12.99 -0.52
C GLU A 247 37.82 11.73 -0.57
N LEU A 248 37.37 10.65 -1.21
CA LEU A 248 38.18 9.44 -1.39
C LEU A 248 39.47 9.76 -2.16
N THR A 249 39.37 10.52 -3.26
CA THR A 249 40.53 10.93 -4.06
C THR A 249 41.48 11.82 -3.27
N ARG A 250 40.97 12.80 -2.52
CA ARG A 250 41.76 13.64 -1.63
C ARG A 250 42.49 12.80 -0.58
N ASN A 251 41.81 11.86 0.06
CA ASN A 251 42.39 10.98 1.08
C ASN A 251 43.46 10.04 0.48
N ASN A 252 43.27 9.55 -0.75
CA ASN A 252 44.29 8.79 -1.47
C ASN A 252 45.57 9.61 -1.70
N ILE A 253 45.44 10.88 -2.13
CA ILE A 253 46.58 11.78 -2.34
C ILE A 253 47.28 12.10 -1.01
N LEU A 254 46.51 12.39 0.04
CA LEU A 254 47.06 12.64 1.38
C LEU A 254 47.78 11.43 1.97
N MET A 255 47.29 10.22 1.70
CA MET A 255 47.95 8.98 2.12
C MET A 255 49.32 8.84 1.43
N GLN A 256 49.40 9.03 0.11
CA GLN A 256 50.66 8.96 -0.64
C GLN A 256 51.66 10.04 -0.21
N ALA A 257 51.18 11.27 0.01
CA ALA A 257 51.99 12.37 0.51
C ALA A 257 52.48 12.10 1.95
N GLY A 258 51.62 11.59 2.82
CA GLY A 258 51.95 11.24 4.20
C GLY A 258 53.03 10.15 4.29
N VAL A 259 52.98 9.13 3.43
CA VAL A 259 54.01 8.07 3.36
C VAL A 259 55.35 8.66 2.93
N SER A 260 55.33 9.57 1.95
CA SER A 260 56.54 10.27 1.50
C SER A 260 57.15 11.15 2.61
N VAL A 261 56.33 11.92 3.32
CA VAL A 261 56.77 12.78 4.44
C VAL A 261 57.26 11.95 5.63
N LEU A 262 56.61 10.83 5.94
CA LEU A 262 57.07 9.90 6.98
C LEU A 262 58.44 9.30 6.62
N GLY A 263 58.64 8.93 5.35
CA GLY A 263 59.92 8.49 4.82
C GLY A 263 61.02 9.53 5.01
N GLN A 264 60.75 10.79 4.65
CA GLN A 264 61.68 11.91 4.86
C GLN A 264 61.96 12.18 6.35
N ALA A 265 60.93 12.17 7.20
CA ALA A 265 61.07 12.38 8.63
C ALA A 265 61.94 11.31 9.30
N ASN A 266 61.87 10.07 8.84
CA ASN A 266 62.74 8.98 9.31
C ASN A 266 64.20 9.13 8.86
N GLN A 267 64.44 9.67 7.65
CA GLN A 267 65.80 9.92 7.14
C GLN A 267 66.53 11.06 7.85
N MET A 268 65.82 12.10 8.31
CA MET A 268 66.42 13.22 9.06
C MET A 268 67.16 12.75 10.33
N ASN A 269 66.63 11.73 11.02
CA ASN A 269 67.30 11.16 12.19
C ASN A 269 68.57 10.38 11.84
N GLN A 270 68.61 9.71 10.69
CA GLN A 270 69.81 9.01 10.21
C GLN A 270 70.91 10.00 9.82
N LEU A 271 70.54 11.12 9.18
CA LEU A 271 71.47 12.21 8.85
C LEU A 271 72.05 12.84 10.11
N ALA A 272 71.25 13.00 11.17
CA ALA A 272 71.72 13.48 12.46
C ALA A 272 72.70 12.51 13.15
N LEU A 273 72.49 11.19 13.03
CA LEU A 273 73.45 10.20 13.52
C LEU A 273 74.78 10.25 12.76
N LYS A 274 74.74 10.39 11.43
CA LYS A 274 75.95 10.52 10.58
C LYS A 274 76.77 11.78 10.85
N LEU A 275 76.18 12.80 11.47
CA LEU A 275 76.89 14.01 11.90
C LEU A 275 77.64 13.82 13.23
N LEU A 276 77.35 12.74 13.97
CA LEU A 276 78.01 12.38 15.23
C LEU A 276 79.10 11.29 15.04
N GLY A 277 79.21 10.71 13.85
CA GLY A 277 80.20 9.68 13.47
C GLY A 277 80.15 9.34 12.00
#